data_AF-A0A8J7J9G7-F1
#
_entry.id   AF-A0A8J7J9G7-F1
#
_cell.length_a   1.000
_cell.length_b   1.000
_cell.length_c   1.000
_cell.angle_alpha   90.00
_cell.angle_beta   90.00
_cell.angle_gamma   90.00
#
_symmetry.space_group_name_H-M   'P 1'
#
loop_
_entity.id
_entity.type
_entity.pdbx_description
1 polymer ?
#
loop_
_entity_poly.entity_id
_entity_poly.type
_entity_poly.pdbx_seq_one_letter_code
_entity_poly.pdbx_strand_id
1 'polypeptide(L)'
;MSDPVLVIDGLTVYRETHLAVENVSFEVQPGTDTAIIGPNGAGKSTLIQAVLGILPRQSGDIFVLGQPLSARGYLPPKVRQGIAYLPQNFLFDRRIPITASELVGLGW
;
A
#
# COMPACT_ATOMS: atom_id res chain seq x y z
N MET A 1 -6.02 -21.66 -10.04
CA MET A 1 -5.63 -20.69 -8.99
C MET A 1 -5.68 -19.33 -9.62
N SER A 2 -6.29 -18.36 -8.96
CA SER A 2 -6.35 -16.96 -9.39
C SER A 2 -5.04 -16.26 -9.07
N ASP A 3 -4.61 -15.32 -9.92
CA ASP A 3 -3.36 -14.59 -9.73
C ASP A 3 -3.37 -13.73 -8.45
N PRO A 4 -2.22 -13.55 -7.77
CA PRO A 4 -2.12 -12.70 -6.58
C PRO A 4 -2.54 -11.25 -6.87
N VAL A 5 -3.19 -10.60 -5.90
CA VAL A 5 -3.62 -9.19 -6.01
C VAL A 5 -2.50 -8.21 -5.67
N LEU A 6 -1.49 -8.67 -4.91
CA LEU A 6 -0.29 -7.91 -4.58
C LEU A 6 0.89 -8.88 -4.60
N VAL A 7 1.96 -8.51 -5.31
CA VAL A 7 3.25 -9.18 -5.27
C VAL A 7 4.29 -8.14 -4.91
N ILE A 8 5.12 -8.44 -3.91
CA ILE A 8 6.28 -7.66 -3.52
C ILE A 8 7.51 -8.55 -3.61
N ASP A 9 8.55 -8.09 -4.29
CA ASP A 9 9.81 -8.81 -4.41
C ASP A 9 11.02 -7.91 -4.09
N GLY A 10 11.79 -8.26 -3.06
CA GLY A 10 13.06 -7.61 -2.69
C GLY A 10 12.91 -6.14 -2.28
N LEU A 11 11.75 -5.76 -1.74
CA LEU A 11 11.43 -4.37 -1.48
C LEU A 11 12.30 -3.79 -0.36
N THR A 12 12.98 -2.70 -0.68
CA THR A 12 13.76 -1.90 0.27
C THR A 12 13.34 -0.45 0.22
N VAL A 13 13.06 0.14 1.38
CA VAL A 13 12.52 1.50 1.50
C VAL A 13 13.16 2.24 2.66
N TYR A 14 13.63 3.46 2.36
CA TYR A 14 14.14 4.40 3.34
C TYR A 14 13.09 5.47 3.64
N ARG A 15 12.98 5.85 4.92
CA ARG A 15 12.33 7.09 5.34
C ARG A 15 13.41 8.06 5.76
N GLU A 16 13.60 9.11 4.97
CA GLU A 16 14.72 10.05 5.14
C GLU A 16 16.05 9.29 5.12
N THR A 17 16.67 9.09 6.28
CA THR A 17 17.93 8.33 6.43
C THR A 17 17.76 6.97 7.09
N HIS A 18 16.54 6.62 7.54
CA HIS A 18 16.27 5.39 8.27
C HIS A 18 15.80 4.27 7.33
N LEU A 19 16.49 3.13 7.36
CA LEU A 19 16.07 1.91 6.67
C LEU A 19 14.84 1.34 7.37
N ALA A 20 13.68 1.51 6.75
CA ALA A 20 12.39 1.19 7.36
C ALA A 20 11.79 -0.13 6.86
N VAL A 21 12.14 -0.54 5.64
CA VAL A 21 11.79 -1.85 5.06
C VAL A 21 13.05 -2.36 4.36
N GLU A 22 13.47 -3.60 4.67
CA GLU A 22 14.70 -4.20 4.15
C GLU A 22 14.38 -5.55 3.52
N ASN A 23 14.61 -5.65 2.21
CA ASN A 23 14.54 -6.89 1.43
C ASN A 23 13.29 -7.77 1.71
N VAL A 24 12.10 -7.15 1.69
CA VAL A 24 10.84 -7.85 1.96
C VAL A 24 10.25 -8.40 0.67
N SER A 25 9.89 -9.69 0.66
CA SER A 25 9.13 -10.35 -0.40
C SER A 25 7.93 -11.10 0.17
N PHE A 26 6.75 -10.90 -0.43
CA PHE A 26 5.54 -11.68 -0.14
C PHE A 26 4.47 -11.46 -1.20
N GLU A 27 3.44 -12.31 -1.17
CA GLU A 27 2.27 -12.21 -2.04
C GLU A 27 0.99 -12.18 -1.21
N VAL A 28 -0.03 -11.49 -1.74
CA VAL A 28 -1.39 -11.51 -1.19
C VAL A 28 -2.32 -12.12 -2.23
N GLN A 29 -3.01 -13.18 -1.82
CA GLN A 29 -3.96 -13.89 -2.67
C GLN A 29 -5.30 -13.13 -2.73
N PRO A 30 -6.06 -13.24 -3.83
CA PRO A 30 -7.40 -12.67 -3.90
C PRO A 30 -8.35 -13.30 -2.89
N GLY A 31 -9.25 -12.50 -2.33
CA GLY A 31 -10.29 -12.97 -1.41
C GLY A 31 -9.79 -13.30 0.00
N THR A 32 -8.57 -12.90 0.35
CA THR A 32 -8.01 -13.11 1.69
C THR A 32 -7.93 -11.82 2.48
N ASP A 33 -8.16 -11.92 3.79
CA ASP A 33 -7.81 -10.87 4.74
C ASP A 33 -6.36 -11.08 5.20
N THR A 34 -5.47 -10.13 4.91
CA THR A 34 -4.05 -10.20 5.26
C THR A 34 -3.70 -9.13 6.28
N ALA A 35 -3.02 -9.54 7.36
CA ALA A 35 -2.57 -8.64 8.41
C ALA A 35 -1.04 -8.51 8.41
N ILE A 36 -0.55 -7.26 8.47
CA ILE A 36 0.87 -6.95 8.73
C ILE A 36 0.99 -6.53 10.19
N ILE A 37 1.66 -7.36 11.00
CA ILE A 37 1.79 -7.16 12.44
C ILE A 37 3.24 -6.89 12.83
N GLY A 38 3.43 -6.18 13.94
CA GLY A 38 4.75 -5.85 14.46
C GLY A 38 4.73 -4.62 15.38
N PRO A 39 5.80 -4.39 16.16
CA PRO A 39 5.86 -3.26 17.08
C PRO A 39 5.82 -1.90 16.35
N ASN A 40 5.62 -0.83 17.10
CA ASN A 40 5.75 0.53 16.57
C ASN A 40 7.18 0.74 16.05
N GLY A 41 7.32 1.36 14.88
CA GLY A 41 8.61 1.53 14.20
C GLY A 41 9.03 0.37 13.31
N ALA A 42 8.35 -0.78 13.31
CA ALA A 42 8.70 -1.94 12.47
C ALA A 42 8.48 -1.75 10.94
N GLY A 43 8.26 -0.53 10.45
CA GLY A 43 8.12 -0.27 9.02
C GLY A 43 6.73 -0.52 8.40
N LYS A 44 5.73 -0.94 9.16
CA LYS A 44 4.38 -1.28 8.64
C LYS A 44 3.74 -0.19 7.76
N SER A 45 3.67 1.04 8.28
CA SER A 45 3.09 2.16 7.54
C SER A 45 3.95 2.56 6.32
N THR A 46 5.28 2.45 6.44
CA THR A 46 6.22 2.65 5.32
C THR A 46 5.97 1.65 4.20
N LEU A 47 5.82 0.37 4.53
CA LEU A 47 5.54 -0.70 3.58
C LEU A 47 4.23 -0.42 2.82
N ILE A 48 3.14 -0.11 3.53
CA ILE A 48 1.86 0.24 2.91
C ILE A 48 1.98 1.45 1.98
N GLN A 49 2.67 2.51 2.42
CA GLN A 49 2.86 3.72 1.61
C GLN A 49 3.72 3.46 0.37
N ALA A 50 4.71 2.57 0.45
CA ALA A 50 5.51 2.18 -0.71
C ALA A 50 4.69 1.38 -1.74
N VAL A 51 3.84 0.46 -1.27
CA VAL A 51 2.90 -0.30 -2.13
C VAL A 51 1.95 0.62 -2.88
N LEU A 52 1.49 1.69 -2.22
CA LEU A 52 0.60 2.69 -2.80
C LEU A 52 1.32 3.71 -3.69
N GLY A 53 2.65 3.63 -3.81
CA GLY A 53 3.46 4.60 -4.56
C GLY A 53 3.57 5.99 -3.92
N ILE A 54 3.11 6.16 -2.67
CA ILE A 54 3.18 7.40 -1.90
C ILE A 54 4.62 7.67 -1.45
N LEU A 55 5.35 6.61 -1.10
CA LEU A 55 6.75 6.68 -0.70
C LEU A 55 7.63 5.97 -1.74
N PRO A 56 8.72 6.60 -2.22
CA PRO A 56 9.60 5.97 -3.19
C PRO A 56 10.34 4.77 -2.58
N ARG A 57 10.50 3.72 -3.39
CA ARG A 57 11.33 2.56 -3.05
C ARG A 57 12.76 2.74 -3.55
N GLN A 58 13.73 2.20 -2.82
CA GLN A 58 15.14 2.17 -3.24
C GLN A 58 15.39 1.02 -4.22
N SER A 59 14.79 -0.14 -3.95
CA SER A 59 14.91 -1.35 -4.76
C SER A 59 13.67 -2.23 -4.63
N GLY A 60 13.65 -3.28 -5.43
CA GLY A 60 12.58 -4.26 -5.47
C GLY A 60 11.44 -3.87 -6.40
N ASP A 61 10.55 -4.83 -6.63
CA ASP A 61 9.42 -4.69 -7.54
C ASP A 61 8.10 -4.91 -6.79
N ILE A 62 7.08 -4.18 -7.23
CA ILE A 62 5.73 -4.23 -6.67
C ILE A 62 4.77 -4.37 -7.84
N PHE A 63 3.91 -5.38 -7.78
CA PHE A 63 2.82 -5.58 -8.73
C PHE A 63 1.49 -5.52 -7.98
N VAL A 64 0.57 -4.68 -8.46
CA VAL A 64 -0.77 -4.52 -7.88
C VAL A 64 -1.79 -4.87 -8.96
N LEU A 65 -2.65 -5.83 -8.67
CA LEU A 65 -3.62 -6.39 -9.62
C LEU A 65 -2.95 -6.78 -10.95
N GLY A 66 -1.79 -7.43 -10.86
CA GLY A 66 -0.98 -7.85 -12.00
C GLY A 66 -0.28 -6.73 -12.79
N GLN A 67 -0.37 -5.47 -12.36
CA GLN A 67 0.29 -4.33 -13.01
C GLN A 67 1.50 -3.83 -12.21
N PRO A 68 2.65 -3.58 -12.87
CA PRO A 68 3.83 -3.11 -12.17
C PRO A 68 3.67 -1.66 -11.68
N LEU A 69 4.12 -1.40 -10.46
CA LEU A 69 4.29 -0.06 -9.93
C LEU A 69 5.52 0.58 -10.57
N SER A 70 5.32 1.65 -11.33
CA SER A 70 6.43 2.33 -12.01
C SER A 70 7.49 2.84 -11.01
N ALA A 71 8.70 3.12 -11.51
CA ALA A 71 9.77 3.70 -10.68
C ALA A 71 9.39 5.05 -10.05
N ARG A 72 8.43 5.77 -10.63
CA ARG A 72 7.90 7.04 -10.09
C ARG A 72 6.71 6.87 -9.15
N GLY A 73 6.32 5.64 -8.80
CA GLY A 73 5.19 5.36 -7.90
C GLY A 73 3.81 5.44 -8.57
N TYR A 74 3.73 5.51 -9.90
CA TYR A 74 2.45 5.53 -10.61
C TYR A 74 1.94 4.12 -10.94
N LEU A 75 0.64 3.92 -10.73
CA LEU A 75 -0.17 2.81 -11.24
C LEU A 75 -1.11 3.30 -12.35
N PRO A 76 -1.51 2.44 -13.31
CA PRO A 76 -2.54 2.77 -14.28
C PRO A 76 -3.86 3.20 -13.60
N PRO A 77 -4.60 4.21 -14.12
CA PRO A 77 -5.85 4.67 -13.51
C PRO A 77 -6.87 3.56 -13.23
N LYS A 78 -6.98 2.58 -14.14
CA LYS A 78 -7.88 1.42 -13.98
C LYS A 78 -7.53 0.55 -12.77
N VAL A 79 -6.24 0.45 -12.43
CA VAL A 79 -5.78 -0.29 -11.24
C VAL A 79 -6.00 0.55 -9.99
N ARG A 80 -5.69 1.84 -10.04
CA ARG A 80 -5.87 2.76 -8.90
C ARG A 80 -7.32 2.81 -8.43
N GLN A 81 -8.29 2.73 -9.35
CA GLN A 81 -9.72 2.67 -9.05
C GLN A 81 -10.14 1.40 -8.28
N GLY A 82 -9.34 0.33 -8.33
CA GLY A 82 -9.55 -0.89 -7.57
C GLY A 82 -8.91 -0.89 -6.18
N ILE A 83 -8.28 0.21 -5.77
CA ILE A 83 -7.55 0.32 -4.51
C ILE A 83 -8.22 1.37 -3.63
N ALA A 84 -8.45 1.00 -2.38
CA ALA A 84 -8.92 1.88 -1.32
C ALA A 84 -7.86 2.00 -0.24
N TYR A 85 -7.56 3.21 0.22
CA TYR A 85 -6.63 3.46 1.31
C TYR A 85 -7.24 4.33 2.39
N LEU A 86 -7.21 3.84 3.64
CA LEU A 86 -7.59 4.60 4.82
C LEU A 86 -6.33 4.91 5.64
N PRO A 87 -5.80 6.14 5.60
CA PRO A 87 -4.60 6.49 6.34
C PRO A 87 -4.84 6.52 7.85
N GLN A 88 -3.79 6.23 8.63
CA GLN A 88 -3.84 6.25 10.10
C GLN A 88 -4.23 7.63 10.65
N ASN A 89 -3.64 8.70 10.10
CA ASN A 89 -3.98 10.07 10.44
C ASN A 89 -4.83 10.64 9.31
N PHE A 90 -6.12 10.75 9.59
CA PHE A 90 -7.11 11.24 8.64
C PHE A 90 -7.81 12.47 9.24
N LEU A 91 -7.59 13.64 8.61
CA LEU A 91 -8.24 14.88 8.99
C LEU A 91 -9.61 14.94 8.33
N PHE A 92 -10.65 14.60 9.10
CA PHE A 92 -12.03 14.67 8.68
C PHE A 92 -12.91 15.03 9.86
N ASP A 93 -13.92 15.86 9.59
CA ASP A 93 -14.93 16.20 10.58
C ASP A 93 -15.84 14.99 10.80
N ARG A 94 -15.56 14.24 11.87
CA ARG A 94 -16.29 13.03 12.26
C ARG A 94 -17.76 13.28 12.61
N ARG A 95 -18.22 14.53 12.64
CA ARG A 95 -19.63 14.90 12.87
C ARG A 95 -20.48 14.80 11.59
N ILE A 96 -19.85 14.72 10.42
CA ILE A 96 -20.56 14.54 9.17
C ILE A 96 -21.09 13.10 9.12
N PRO A 97 -22.41 12.88 8.93
CA PRO A 97 -22.97 11.54 8.81
C PRO A 97 -22.54 10.95 7.47
N ILE A 98 -21.51 10.10 7.49
CA ILE A 98 -20.96 9.40 6.32
C ILE A 98 -20.71 7.93 6.67
N THR A 99 -20.95 7.05 5.72
CA THR A 99 -20.64 5.62 5.84
C THR A 99 -19.15 5.35 5.56
N ALA A 100 -18.63 4.20 6.01
CA ALA A 100 -17.27 3.78 5.69
C ALA A 100 -17.04 3.65 4.17
N SER A 101 -18.04 3.18 3.42
CA SER A 101 -17.98 3.07 1.96
C SER A 101 -17.90 4.43 1.27
N GLU A 102 -18.69 5.40 1.72
CA GLU A 102 -18.64 6.76 1.17
C GLU A 102 -17.32 7.43 1.51
N LEU A 103 -16.81 7.22 2.73
CA LEU A 103 -15.53 7.76 3.15
C LEU A 103 -14.36 7.24 2.30
N VAL A 104 -14.33 5.92 2.09
CA VAL A 104 -13.34 5.27 1.22
C VAL A 104 -13.51 5.72 -0.24
N GLY A 105 -14.75 5.90 -0.70
CA GLY A 105 -15.08 6.36 -2.05
C GLY A 105 -14.56 7.76 -2.40
N LEU A 106 -14.14 8.57 -1.42
CA LEU A 106 -13.50 9.86 -1.65
C LEU A 106 -12.14 9.74 -2.37
N GLY A 107 -11.53 8.55 -2.43
CA GLY A 107 -10.49 8.23 -3.40
C GLY A 107 -9.12 8.86 -3.17
N TRP A 108 -8.73 9.06 -1.90
CA TRP A 108 -7.39 9.51 -1.50
C TRP A 108 -6.29 8.63 -2.10
#